data_AF-A0A5R2N6W9-F1
#
_entry.id   AF-A0A5R2N6W9-F1
#
_cell.length_a   1.000
_cell.length_b   1.000
_cell.length_c   1.000
_cell.angle_alpha   90.00
_cell.angle_beta   90.00
_cell.angle_gamma   90.00
#
_symmetry.space_group_name_H-M   'P 1'
#
loop_
_entity.id
_entity.type
_entity.pdbx_description
1 polymer ?
#
loop_
_entity_poly.entity_id
_entity_poly.type
_entity_poly.pdbx_seq_one_letter_code
_entity_poly.pdbx_strand_id
1 'polypeptide(L)'
;MLERIAEFFVFGLVPLVVGILAVPELSVAAEKAVRGEVIYRERIALPPSAVLSVELADVSLADAPAKIIGQQKIKPAGQVPISFEIKFAPSVIRPQMTYALQARITVDGRLMFISDVRHQFDPLTDAPQTIMLKMVTPSKETAASIFDQLWVVDYVDGIGAITAPQATFRVSEAGKAGGSGPCNIYFATAKVEGQAIAIG
;
A
#
# COMPACT_ATOMS: atom_id res chain seq x y z
N MET A 1 59.34 68.49 -37.59
CA MET A 1 58.94 67.16 -37.08
C MET A 1 58.41 67.39 -35.67
N LEU A 2 57.08 67.54 -35.61
CA LEU A 2 56.22 67.66 -34.43
C LEU A 2 56.22 66.32 -33.65
N GLU A 3 56.05 66.16 -32.34
CA GLU A 3 55.80 66.99 -31.16
C GLU A 3 56.24 66.15 -29.93
N ARG A 4 56.67 66.81 -28.85
CA ARG A 4 57.02 66.22 -27.55
C ARG A 4 56.01 66.73 -26.52
N ILE A 5 55.28 65.80 -25.90
CA ILE A 5 54.92 65.67 -24.47
C ILE A 5 54.35 66.90 -23.71
N ALA A 6 53.22 66.65 -23.04
CA ALA A 6 52.66 67.27 -21.81
C ALA A 6 51.36 68.08 -22.04
N GLU A 7 50.33 68.10 -21.20
CA GLU A 7 49.91 67.35 -20.00
C GLU A 7 48.48 67.82 -19.67
N PHE A 8 47.69 66.94 -19.05
CA PHE A 8 46.54 67.17 -18.15
C PHE A 8 45.52 68.29 -18.38
N PHE A 9 44.30 67.93 -18.79
CA PHE A 9 42.99 68.45 -18.35
C PHE A 9 41.95 67.39 -18.78
N VAL A 10 40.87 66.97 -18.11
CA VAL A 10 40.23 67.27 -16.84
C VAL A 10 39.11 66.22 -16.66
N PHE A 11 38.83 65.82 -15.41
CA PHE A 11 37.61 65.18 -14.88
C PHE A 11 36.65 64.42 -15.82
N GLY A 12 36.53 63.11 -15.61
CA GLY A 12 35.42 62.29 -16.12
C GLY A 12 35.20 61.06 -15.24
N LEU A 13 34.35 61.20 -14.24
CA LEU A 13 33.89 60.16 -13.33
C LEU A 13 33.03 59.15 -14.09
N VAL A 14 33.45 57.88 -14.21
CA VAL A 14 32.57 56.76 -14.63
C VAL A 14 32.89 55.51 -13.77
N PRO A 15 31.88 54.92 -13.12
CA PRO A 15 32.08 53.93 -12.05
C PRO A 15 32.21 52.48 -12.54
N LEU A 16 32.91 51.71 -11.72
CA LEU A 16 32.76 50.29 -11.36
C LEU A 16 31.42 49.61 -11.74
N VAL A 17 31.48 48.51 -12.50
CA VAL A 17 30.44 47.46 -12.62
C VAL A 17 31.18 46.11 -12.65
N VAL A 18 31.48 45.47 -11.51
CA VAL A 18 30.68 44.41 -10.84
C VAL A 18 30.03 43.48 -11.87
N GLY A 19 30.53 42.28 -12.14
CA GLY A 19 30.44 41.13 -11.24
C GLY A 19 29.15 40.33 -11.51
N ILE A 20 29.30 39.17 -12.16
CA ILE A 20 28.42 37.99 -12.10
C ILE A 20 27.02 38.12 -12.75
N LEU A 21 26.87 37.50 -13.93
CA LEU A 21 25.59 36.96 -14.41
C LEU A 21 25.72 35.45 -14.58
N ALA A 22 26.05 34.75 -13.49
CA ALA A 22 25.63 33.36 -13.35
C ALA A 22 24.29 33.42 -12.62
N VAL A 23 23.19 33.56 -13.38
CA VAL A 23 21.87 33.36 -12.82
C VAL A 23 21.77 31.87 -12.50
N PRO A 24 21.64 31.45 -11.23
CA PRO A 24 21.30 30.07 -10.97
C PRO A 24 19.90 29.88 -11.55
N GLU A 25 19.77 29.05 -12.58
CA GLU A 25 18.48 28.52 -12.98
C GLU A 25 17.95 27.72 -11.79
N LEU A 26 17.09 28.36 -11.00
CA LEU A 26 16.21 27.67 -10.07
C LEU A 26 15.32 26.78 -10.94
N SER A 27 15.79 25.57 -11.22
CA SER A 27 14.99 24.49 -11.77
C SER A 27 13.97 24.11 -10.70
N VAL A 28 12.87 24.86 -10.66
CA VAL A 28 11.66 24.43 -9.97
C VAL A 28 11.16 23.27 -10.81
N ALA A 29 11.53 22.04 -10.43
CA ALA A 29 10.86 20.86 -10.93
C ALA A 29 9.37 21.06 -10.65
N ALA A 30 8.60 21.45 -11.67
CA ALA A 30 7.20 21.80 -11.51
C ALA A 30 6.46 20.56 -11.02
N GLU A 31 6.10 20.55 -9.73
CA GLU A 31 5.31 19.47 -9.15
C GLU A 31 3.96 19.41 -9.85
N LYS A 32 3.60 18.23 -10.35
CA LYS A 32 2.23 17.96 -10.82
C LYS A 32 1.41 17.40 -9.67
N ALA A 33 0.09 17.48 -9.81
CA ALA A 33 -0.82 16.95 -8.82
C ALA A 33 -1.92 16.14 -9.50
N VAL A 34 -2.24 14.99 -8.92
CA VAL A 34 -3.42 14.21 -9.27
C VAL A 34 -4.55 14.63 -8.33
N ARG A 35 -5.68 15.02 -8.89
CA ARG A 35 -6.86 15.45 -8.14
C ARG A 35 -8.04 14.53 -8.39
N GLY A 36 -8.90 14.42 -7.39
CA GLY A 36 -10.08 13.59 -7.53
C GLY A 36 -10.92 13.53 -6.27
N GLU A 37 -11.87 12.61 -6.30
CA GLU A 37 -12.82 12.37 -5.23
C GLU A 37 -12.94 10.88 -4.92
N VAL A 38 -13.17 10.59 -3.65
CA VAL A 38 -13.46 9.26 -3.14
C VAL A 38 -14.92 9.18 -2.72
N ILE A 39 -15.62 8.14 -3.20
CA ILE A 39 -17.02 7.87 -2.92
C ILE A 39 -17.21 6.43 -2.45
N TYR A 40 -18.29 6.16 -1.72
CA TYR A 40 -18.75 4.80 -1.38
C TYR A 40 -20.28 4.75 -1.45
N ARG A 41 -20.87 3.55 -1.55
CA ARG A 41 -22.31 3.39 -1.84
C ARG A 41 -23.18 3.41 -0.59
N GLU A 42 -22.60 3.01 0.53
CA GLU A 42 -23.26 2.84 1.80
C GLU A 42 -23.68 4.21 2.35
N ARG A 43 -24.94 4.33 2.81
CA ARG A 43 -25.45 5.57 3.39
C ARG A 43 -25.10 5.65 4.88
N ILE A 44 -23.81 5.57 5.19
CA ILE A 44 -23.30 5.67 6.56
C ILE A 44 -22.37 6.88 6.69
N ALA A 45 -22.45 7.56 7.83
CA ALA A 45 -21.50 8.60 8.17
C ALA A 45 -20.17 7.96 8.62
N LEU A 46 -19.05 8.55 8.21
CA LEU A 46 -17.75 8.11 8.70
C LEU A 46 -17.58 8.54 10.17
N PRO A 47 -17.07 7.64 11.04
CA PRO A 47 -16.69 8.01 12.39
C PRO A 47 -15.62 9.12 12.42
N PRO A 48 -15.51 9.91 13.49
CA PRO A 48 -14.53 10.99 13.59
C PRO A 48 -13.07 10.49 13.64
N SER A 49 -12.85 9.22 13.99
CA SER A 49 -11.54 8.57 13.96
C SER A 49 -11.17 8.00 12.58
N ALA A 50 -12.02 8.17 11.56
CA ALA A 50 -11.74 7.72 10.21
C ALA A 50 -10.53 8.47 9.61
N VAL A 51 -9.71 7.72 8.88
CA VAL A 51 -8.58 8.25 8.11
C VAL A 51 -8.65 7.64 6.71
N LEU A 52 -8.82 8.51 5.71
CA LEU A 52 -8.67 8.16 4.30
C LEU A 52 -7.18 8.21 3.94
N SER A 53 -6.67 7.17 3.29
CA SER A 53 -5.35 7.14 2.66
C SER A 53 -5.53 6.89 1.17
N VAL A 54 -5.04 7.81 0.34
CA VAL A 54 -5.02 7.69 -1.13
C VAL A 54 -3.57 7.60 -1.59
N GLU A 55 -3.28 6.63 -2.44
CA GLU A 55 -1.93 6.28 -2.89
C GLU A 55 -1.89 6.27 -4.42
N LEU A 56 -0.90 6.97 -4.99
CA LEU A 56 -0.50 6.83 -6.38
C LEU A 56 0.66 5.83 -6.43
N ALA A 57 0.50 4.76 -7.18
CA ALA A 57 1.48 3.69 -7.26
C ALA A 57 1.80 3.28 -8.70
N ASP A 58 3.06 2.88 -8.92
CA ASP A 58 3.50 2.14 -10.10
C ASP A 58 3.14 0.66 -9.93
N VAL A 59 2.28 0.17 -10.81
CA VAL A 59 1.74 -1.20 -10.82
C VAL A 59 2.16 -1.99 -12.06
N SER A 60 3.28 -1.59 -12.67
CA SER A 60 3.81 -2.20 -13.90
C SER A 60 4.27 -3.64 -13.69
N LEU A 61 4.72 -3.97 -12.47
CA LEU A 61 5.12 -5.33 -12.09
C LEU A 61 3.93 -6.05 -11.46
N ALA A 62 3.50 -7.15 -12.05
CA ALA A 62 2.39 -7.95 -11.54
C ALA A 62 2.74 -8.73 -10.27
N ASP A 63 3.98 -9.21 -10.17
CA ASP A 63 4.44 -10.14 -9.12
C ASP A 63 5.29 -9.47 -8.03
N ALA A 64 5.26 -8.14 -7.96
CA ALA A 64 6.04 -7.38 -6.99
C ALA A 64 5.16 -6.35 -6.26
N PRO A 65 5.50 -5.98 -5.02
CA PRO A 65 4.85 -4.86 -4.34
C PRO A 65 4.91 -3.60 -5.19
N ALA A 66 3.76 -2.94 -5.35
CA ALA A 66 3.66 -1.70 -6.11
C ALA A 66 4.52 -0.60 -5.46
N LYS A 67 5.24 0.16 -6.29
CA LYS A 67 6.06 1.26 -5.79
C LYS A 67 5.19 2.49 -5.58
N ILE A 68 5.09 2.95 -4.33
CA ILE A 68 4.35 4.17 -4.00
C ILE A 68 5.13 5.39 -4.48
N ILE A 69 4.47 6.23 -5.27
CA ILE A 69 5.01 7.48 -5.83
C ILE A 69 4.60 8.66 -4.97
N GLY A 70 3.36 8.65 -4.49
CA GLY A 70 2.81 9.68 -3.63
C GLY A 70 1.66 9.12 -2.80
N GLN A 71 1.47 9.71 -1.63
CA GLN A 71 0.39 9.35 -0.72
C GLN A 71 -0.17 10.62 -0.09
N GLN A 72 -1.48 10.63 0.11
CA GLN A 72 -2.16 11.63 0.91
C GLN A 72 -3.03 10.95 1.98
N LYS A 73 -2.95 11.46 3.22
CA LYS A 73 -3.82 11.05 4.32
C LYS A 73 -4.74 12.20 4.70
N ILE A 74 -6.02 11.92 4.82
CA ILE A 74 -7.08 12.89 5.08
C ILE A 74 -7.93 12.38 6.24
N LYS A 75 -8.27 13.26 7.18
CA LYS A 75 -9.31 13.00 8.18
C LYS A 75 -10.64 13.57 7.64
N PRO A 76 -11.52 12.75 7.07
CA PRO A 76 -12.74 13.25 6.46
C PRO A 76 -13.68 13.84 7.50
N ALA A 77 -14.34 14.94 7.16
CA ALA A 77 -15.33 15.61 8.02
C ALA A 77 -16.71 14.91 8.01
N GLY A 78 -16.75 13.59 7.75
CA GLY A 78 -17.95 12.75 7.78
C GLY A 78 -18.81 12.71 6.51
N GLN A 79 -18.57 13.58 5.52
CA GLN A 79 -19.34 13.63 4.27
C GLN A 79 -18.55 13.12 3.07
N VAL A 80 -19.23 12.40 2.17
CA VAL A 80 -18.77 12.06 0.82
C VAL A 80 -19.48 12.94 -0.21
N PRO A 81 -18.86 13.24 -1.37
CA PRO A 81 -17.51 12.84 -1.80
C PRO A 81 -16.38 13.46 -0.98
N ILE A 82 -15.26 12.74 -0.83
CA ILE A 82 -14.05 13.25 -0.15
C ILE A 82 -13.00 13.60 -1.22
N SER A 83 -12.69 14.88 -1.37
CA SER A 83 -11.69 15.34 -2.33
C SER A 83 -10.26 15.04 -1.87
N PHE A 84 -9.38 14.72 -2.81
CA PHE A 84 -7.95 14.48 -2.58
C PHE A 84 -7.08 15.18 -3.64
N GLU A 85 -5.83 15.44 -3.28
CA GLU A 85 -4.75 15.97 -4.11
C GLU A 85 -3.41 15.31 -3.74
N ILE A 86 -2.84 14.51 -4.65
CA ILE A 86 -1.53 13.89 -4.49
C ILE A 86 -0.53 14.62 -5.38
N LYS A 87 0.45 15.29 -4.77
CA LYS A 87 1.56 15.94 -5.47
C LYS A 87 2.67 14.93 -5.77
N PHE A 88 3.28 15.05 -6.94
CA PHE A 88 4.40 14.21 -7.38
C PHE A 88 5.30 14.95 -8.38
N ALA A 89 6.56 14.54 -8.47
CA ALA A 89 7.48 15.05 -9.48
C ALA A 89 7.24 14.34 -10.83
N PRO A 90 6.97 15.05 -11.94
CA PRO A 90 6.67 14.41 -13.23
C PRO A 90 7.78 13.49 -13.74
N SER A 91 9.03 13.74 -13.35
CA SER A 91 10.20 12.94 -13.72
C SER A 91 10.18 11.50 -13.21
N VAL A 92 9.35 11.18 -12.21
CA VAL A 92 9.18 9.80 -11.71
C VAL A 92 8.25 8.97 -12.59
N ILE A 93 7.45 9.62 -13.44
CA ILE A 93 6.54 8.97 -14.37
C ILE A 93 7.32 8.60 -15.63
N ARG A 94 7.36 7.30 -15.93
CA ARG A 94 8.10 6.74 -17.05
C ARG A 94 7.14 6.32 -18.15
N PRO A 95 7.50 6.51 -19.43
CA PRO A 95 6.77 5.92 -20.54
C PRO A 95 6.68 4.39 -20.39
N GLN A 96 5.58 3.81 -20.89
CA GLN A 96 5.33 2.35 -20.90
C GLN A 96 5.12 1.69 -19.52
N MET A 97 5.16 2.47 -18.44
CA MET A 97 4.76 2.01 -17.11
C MET A 97 3.26 2.22 -16.89
N THR A 98 2.69 1.46 -15.98
CA THR A 98 1.27 1.54 -15.62
C THR A 98 1.11 2.05 -14.20
N TYR A 99 0.29 3.09 -14.05
CA TYR A 99 0.04 3.74 -12.77
C TYR A 99 -1.40 3.52 -12.34
N ALA A 100 -1.62 3.42 -11.03
CA ALA A 100 -2.95 3.27 -10.46
C ALA A 100 -3.11 4.07 -9.18
N LEU A 101 -4.36 4.49 -8.93
CA LEU A 101 -4.77 4.99 -7.63
C LEU A 101 -5.33 3.85 -6.78
N GLN A 102 -5.01 3.89 -5.50
CA GLN A 102 -5.60 3.05 -4.47
C GLN A 102 -6.08 3.93 -3.33
N ALA A 103 -7.23 3.60 -2.76
CA ALA A 103 -7.76 4.33 -1.63
C ALA A 103 -8.30 3.37 -0.57
N ARG A 104 -8.09 3.72 0.69
CA ARG A 104 -8.58 2.97 1.83
C ARG A 104 -9.00 3.90 2.96
N ILE A 105 -10.02 3.51 3.71
CA ILE A 105 -10.42 4.20 4.94
C ILE A 105 -10.19 3.25 6.11
N THR A 106 -9.44 3.72 7.09
CA THR A 106 -9.24 3.03 8.36
C THR A 106 -9.94 3.77 9.49
N VAL A 107 -10.55 3.03 10.41
CA VAL A 107 -11.17 3.55 11.64
C VAL A 107 -10.50 2.84 12.82
N ASP A 108 -9.93 3.59 13.75
CA ASP A 108 -9.20 3.04 14.91
C ASP A 108 -8.12 2.01 14.52
N GLY A 109 -7.44 2.25 13.39
CA GLY A 109 -6.42 1.37 12.83
C GLY A 109 -6.95 0.15 12.07
N ARG A 110 -8.26 -0.07 11.99
CA ARG A 110 -8.89 -1.18 11.27
C ARG A 110 -9.38 -0.73 9.90
N LEU A 111 -9.11 -1.54 8.87
CA LEU A 111 -9.59 -1.28 7.52
C LEU A 111 -11.12 -1.40 7.46
N MET A 112 -11.79 -0.34 7.03
CA MET A 112 -13.26 -0.26 6.92
C MET A 112 -13.73 -0.18 5.48
N PHE A 113 -13.02 0.56 4.62
CA PHE A 113 -13.32 0.65 3.19
C PHE A 113 -12.04 0.53 2.37
N ILE A 114 -12.15 -0.04 1.17
CA ILE A 114 -11.04 -0.19 0.23
C ILE A 114 -11.52 -0.09 -1.22
N SER A 115 -10.69 0.45 -2.11
CA SER A 115 -10.89 0.34 -3.56
C SER A 115 -10.60 -1.10 -4.01
N ASP A 116 -11.62 -1.80 -4.51
CA ASP A 116 -11.50 -3.20 -4.93
C ASP A 116 -11.24 -3.37 -6.43
N VAL A 117 -11.44 -2.30 -7.20
CA VAL A 117 -11.14 -2.24 -8.63
C VAL A 117 -9.84 -1.46 -8.83
N ARG A 118 -8.98 -1.96 -9.73
CA ARG A 118 -7.74 -1.28 -10.10
C ARG A 118 -8.06 -0.01 -10.89
N HIS A 119 -7.78 1.16 -10.32
CA HIS A 119 -8.04 2.46 -10.94
C HIS A 119 -6.82 2.96 -11.73
N GLN A 120 -6.61 2.42 -12.94
CA GLN A 120 -5.48 2.80 -13.81
C GLN A 120 -5.77 4.08 -14.59
N PHE A 121 -4.76 4.94 -14.74
CA PHE A 121 -4.84 6.20 -15.48
C PHE A 121 -3.44 6.71 -15.84
N ASP A 122 -3.35 7.73 -16.68
CA ASP A 122 -2.09 8.43 -16.96
C ASP A 122 -1.93 9.63 -15.99
N PRO A 123 -0.97 9.60 -15.04
CA PRO A 123 -0.76 10.67 -14.08
C PRO A 123 -0.34 12.01 -14.71
N LEU A 124 0.13 12.00 -15.96
CA LEU A 124 0.52 13.23 -16.65
C LEU A 124 -0.68 13.98 -17.24
N THR A 125 -1.84 13.33 -17.33
CA THR A 125 -3.11 13.96 -17.73
C THR A 125 -3.78 14.66 -16.55
N ASP A 126 -4.32 15.86 -16.77
CA ASP A 126 -4.99 16.65 -15.73
C ASP A 126 -6.50 16.32 -15.63
N ALA A 127 -6.83 15.03 -15.76
CA ALA A 127 -8.20 14.56 -15.67
C ALA A 127 -8.56 14.25 -14.21
N PRO A 128 -9.69 14.77 -13.68
CA PRO A 128 -10.13 14.44 -12.34
C PRO A 128 -10.45 12.95 -12.22
N GLN A 129 -10.03 12.34 -11.12
CA GLN A 129 -10.23 10.92 -10.85
C GLN A 129 -11.37 10.70 -9.84
N THR A 130 -12.16 9.64 -10.03
CA THR A 130 -13.19 9.25 -9.06
C THR A 130 -12.97 7.81 -8.65
N ILE A 131 -12.77 7.58 -7.35
CA ILE A 131 -12.52 6.24 -6.80
C ILE A 131 -13.72 5.79 -5.99
N MET A 132 -14.32 4.67 -6.38
CA MET A 132 -15.37 4.00 -5.59
C MET A 132 -14.72 3.05 -4.59
N LEU A 133 -15.04 3.21 -3.31
CA LEU A 133 -14.69 2.25 -2.28
C LEU A 133 -15.83 1.27 -2.04
N LYS A 134 -15.46 0.09 -1.57
CA LYS A 134 -16.37 -0.89 -1.00
C LYS A 134 -16.07 -1.07 0.48
N MET A 135 -17.12 -1.26 1.26
CA MET A 135 -16.97 -1.66 2.65
C MET A 135 -16.30 -3.03 2.73
N VAL A 136 -15.31 -3.14 3.60
CA VAL A 136 -14.73 -4.42 3.96
C VAL A 136 -15.75 -5.11 4.87
N THR A 137 -16.42 -6.12 4.33
CA THR A 137 -17.04 -7.11 5.21
C THR A 137 -15.89 -7.82 5.91
N PRO A 138 -15.82 -7.83 7.25
CA PRO A 138 -14.90 -8.73 7.92
C PRO A 138 -15.26 -10.11 7.39
N SER A 139 -14.36 -10.69 6.59
CA SER A 139 -14.46 -12.10 6.28
C SER A 139 -14.42 -12.74 7.64
N LYS A 140 -15.56 -13.27 8.08
CA LYS A 140 -15.60 -14.14 9.24
C LYS A 140 -14.79 -15.33 8.79
N GLU A 141 -13.47 -15.20 8.92
CA GLU A 141 -12.54 -16.30 9.00
C GLU A 141 -13.06 -17.07 10.21
N THR A 142 -14.04 -17.93 9.93
CA THR A 142 -14.46 -18.94 10.86
C THR A 142 -13.22 -19.77 10.94
N ALA A 143 -12.37 -19.48 11.93
CA ALA A 143 -11.21 -20.30 12.23
C ALA A 143 -11.73 -21.72 12.18
N ALA A 144 -11.34 -22.46 11.14
CA ALA A 144 -11.88 -23.79 10.91
C ALA A 144 -11.63 -24.55 12.22
N SER A 145 -12.71 -24.99 12.87
CA SER A 145 -12.57 -25.65 14.15
C SER A 145 -11.72 -26.88 13.92
N ILE A 146 -10.63 -27.03 14.66
CA ILE A 146 -9.83 -28.25 14.63
C ILE A 146 -10.58 -29.44 15.25
N PHE A 147 -11.56 -29.14 16.11
CA PHE A 147 -12.35 -30.14 16.80
C PHE A 147 -13.35 -30.83 15.89
N ASP A 148 -13.49 -32.13 16.10
CA ASP A 148 -14.42 -33.02 15.42
C ASP A 148 -14.28 -33.02 13.88
N GLN A 149 -13.12 -32.58 13.40
CA GLN A 149 -12.70 -32.73 12.01
C GLN A 149 -11.80 -33.95 11.85
N LEU A 150 -11.95 -34.64 10.72
CA LEU A 150 -11.11 -35.76 10.33
C LEU A 150 -10.00 -35.25 9.40
N TRP A 151 -8.78 -35.24 9.91
CA TRP A 151 -7.57 -34.80 9.21
C TRP A 151 -6.86 -35.99 8.59
N VAL A 152 -6.23 -35.79 7.44
CA VAL A 152 -5.30 -36.75 6.84
C VAL A 152 -3.87 -36.32 7.16
N VAL A 153 -3.04 -37.27 7.57
CA VAL A 153 -1.62 -37.03 7.83
C VAL A 153 -0.89 -36.97 6.50
N ASP A 154 -0.36 -35.79 6.17
CA ASP A 154 0.43 -35.55 4.95
C ASP A 154 1.94 -35.66 5.20
N TYR A 155 2.39 -35.40 6.44
CA TYR A 155 3.80 -35.43 6.81
C TYR A 155 3.97 -35.81 8.28
N VAL A 156 5.01 -36.59 8.59
CA VAL A 156 5.45 -36.88 9.96
C VAL A 156 6.93 -36.57 10.09
N ASP A 157 7.29 -35.77 11.09
CA ASP A 157 8.69 -35.43 11.34
C ASP A 157 9.53 -36.68 11.66
N GLY A 158 10.72 -36.77 11.05
CA GLY A 158 11.57 -37.96 11.11
C GLY A 158 11.16 -39.13 10.20
N ILE A 159 9.97 -39.10 9.57
CA ILE A 159 9.53 -40.12 8.61
C ILE A 159 9.44 -39.55 7.19
N GLY A 160 8.90 -38.33 7.04
CA GLY A 160 8.71 -37.67 5.75
C GLY A 160 7.24 -37.57 5.33
N ALA A 161 7.03 -37.28 4.04
CA ALA A 161 5.71 -37.14 3.43
C ALA A 161 4.99 -38.50 3.33
N ILE A 162 3.69 -38.52 3.61
CA ILE A 162 2.83 -39.70 3.62
C ILE A 162 1.82 -39.59 2.47
N THR A 163 2.13 -40.21 1.34
CA THR A 163 1.25 -40.18 0.15
C THR A 163 0.27 -41.35 0.12
N ALA A 164 0.66 -42.52 0.63
CA ALA A 164 -0.18 -43.69 0.86
C ALA A 164 0.59 -44.76 1.66
N PRO A 165 -0.10 -45.63 2.43
CA PRO A 165 -1.50 -45.52 2.86
C PRO A 165 -1.73 -44.38 3.87
N GLN A 166 -2.88 -43.70 3.78
CA GLN A 166 -3.19 -42.50 4.55
C GLN A 166 -3.56 -42.85 6.01
N ALA A 167 -2.91 -42.18 6.96
CA ALA A 167 -3.36 -42.16 8.35
C ALA A 167 -4.28 -40.95 8.58
N THR A 168 -5.23 -41.10 9.49
CA THR A 168 -6.17 -40.03 9.86
C THR A 168 -5.98 -39.61 11.30
N PHE A 169 -6.31 -38.36 11.62
CA PHE A 169 -6.28 -37.81 12.98
C PHE A 169 -7.55 -36.98 13.24
N ARG A 170 -8.09 -37.09 14.45
CA ARG A 170 -9.16 -36.24 14.96
C ARG A 170 -8.90 -35.90 16.42
N VAL A 171 -9.41 -34.76 16.85
CA VAL A 171 -9.46 -34.34 18.26
C VAL A 171 -10.85 -33.80 18.57
N SER A 172 -11.40 -34.12 19.74
CA SER A 172 -12.70 -33.59 20.19
C SER A 172 -12.54 -32.57 21.31
N GLU A 173 -13.54 -31.72 21.50
CA GLU A 173 -13.58 -30.74 22.60
C GLU A 173 -13.54 -31.43 23.98
N ALA A 174 -13.98 -32.68 24.06
CA ALA A 174 -13.93 -33.52 25.27
C ALA A 174 -12.52 -34.05 25.60
N GLY A 175 -11.48 -33.60 24.89
CA GLY A 175 -10.09 -33.97 25.15
C GLY A 175 -9.71 -35.37 24.70
N LYS A 176 -10.42 -35.93 23.71
CA LYS A 176 -10.08 -37.22 23.09
C LYS A 176 -9.43 -36.98 21.74
N ALA A 177 -8.35 -37.69 21.45
CA ALA A 177 -7.74 -37.75 20.13
C ALA A 177 -7.68 -39.19 19.62
N GLY A 178 -7.55 -39.35 18.32
CA GLY A 178 -7.38 -40.67 17.73
C GLY A 178 -7.54 -40.64 16.22
N GLY A 179 -7.55 -41.81 15.62
CA GLY A 179 -7.66 -41.95 14.18
C GLY A 179 -7.43 -43.37 13.71
N SER A 180 -7.35 -43.54 12.40
CA SER A 180 -7.05 -44.82 11.77
C SER A 180 -5.73 -44.71 11.02
N GLY A 181 -4.81 -45.60 11.33
CA GLY A 181 -3.70 -45.94 10.46
C GLY A 181 -4.09 -47.01 9.44
N PRO A 182 -3.13 -47.45 8.61
CA PRO A 182 -3.35 -48.45 7.56
C PRO A 182 -3.72 -49.84 8.10
N CYS A 183 -3.20 -50.21 9.27
CA CYS A 183 -3.35 -51.56 9.83
C CYS A 183 -3.99 -51.57 11.22
N ASN A 184 -4.20 -50.40 11.82
CA ASN A 184 -4.66 -50.26 13.20
C ASN A 184 -5.43 -48.96 13.41
N ILE A 185 -6.31 -48.97 14.41
CA ILE A 185 -6.94 -47.76 14.95
C ILE A 185 -6.16 -47.35 16.19
N TYR A 186 -6.04 -46.05 16.43
CA TYR A 186 -5.37 -45.51 17.61
C TYR A 186 -6.24 -44.47 18.32
N PHE A 187 -6.02 -44.32 19.61
CA PHE A 187 -6.72 -43.39 20.49
C PHE A 187 -5.77 -42.87 21.56
N ALA A 188 -5.98 -41.62 21.98
CA ALA A 188 -5.18 -40.93 22.97
C ALA A 188 -6.03 -39.87 23.69
N THR A 189 -5.48 -39.28 24.73
CA THR A 189 -6.01 -38.04 25.28
C THR A 189 -5.31 -36.85 24.63
N ALA A 190 -5.99 -35.71 24.55
CA ALA A 190 -5.40 -34.50 23.99
C ALA A 190 -5.86 -33.25 24.73
N LYS A 191 -4.95 -32.30 24.86
CA LYS A 191 -5.22 -30.94 25.32
C LYS A 191 -4.88 -29.96 24.20
N VAL A 192 -5.85 -29.14 23.80
CA VAL A 192 -5.66 -28.11 22.78
C VAL A 192 -5.65 -26.74 23.46
N GLU A 193 -4.54 -26.01 23.33
CA GLU A 193 -4.35 -24.68 23.90
C GLU A 193 -3.85 -23.72 22.83
N GLY A 194 -4.74 -22.84 22.35
CA GLY A 194 -4.42 -21.89 21.27
C GLY A 194 -4.00 -22.63 20.00
N GLN A 195 -2.71 -22.53 19.66
CA GLN A 195 -2.12 -23.18 18.47
C GLN A 195 -1.36 -24.48 18.79
N ALA A 196 -1.37 -24.93 20.05
CA ALA A 196 -0.66 -26.12 20.49
C ALA A 196 -1.63 -27.27 20.80
N ILE A 197 -1.23 -28.50 20.44
CA ILE A 197 -1.89 -29.74 20.83
C ILE A 197 -0.90 -30.60 21.59
N ALA A 198 -1.23 -30.95 22.83
CA ALA A 198 -0.48 -31.92 23.61
C ALA A 198 -1.24 -33.25 23.62
N ILE A 199 -0.58 -34.32 23.19
CA ILE A 199 -1.12 -35.69 23.20
C ILE A 199 -0.55 -36.43 24.42
N GLY A 200 -1.41 -37.16 25.14
CA GLY A 200 -1.07 -37.93 26.35
C GLY A 200 -1.59 -39.36 26.32
#